data_AF-A0A179VHG2-F1
#
_entry.id   AF-A0A179VHG2-F1
#
_cell.length_a   1.000
_cell.length_b   1.000
_cell.length_c   1.000
_cell.angle_alpha   90.00
_cell.angle_beta   90.00
_cell.angle_gamma   90.00
#
_symmetry.space_group_name_H-M   'P 1'
#
loop_
_entity.id
_entity.type
_entity.pdbx_description
1 polymer ?
#
loop_
_entity_poly.entity_id
_entity_poly.type
_entity_poly.pdbx_seq_one_letter_code
_entity_poly.pdbx_strand_id
1 'polypeptide(L)'
;MRGCGALVLAAIMALTGAVTARADRPEPVPLYGSYATYLDHSRQTFEGRPDPSAPSTQPASFTTTCTAQGCLARWLREVELADNPHAPALFDYRWDGDRWESSANYPFHCDGGGTVTAARSDFLIPNGDGSFSGERTFTVGAPGCPGDGPGTYWLPFTLTPTA
;
A
#
# COMPACT_ATOMS: atom_id res chain seq x y z
N MET A 1 71.33 -14.46 41.92
CA MET A 1 71.08 -14.70 40.48
C MET A 1 69.83 -15.58 40.42
N ARG A 2 68.64 -15.02 40.22
CA ARG A 2 67.88 -15.00 38.94
C ARG A 2 67.74 -16.43 38.35
N GLY A 3 66.56 -17.01 38.14
CA GLY A 3 65.22 -16.40 38.16
C GLY A 3 64.07 -17.43 38.07
N CYS A 4 62.88 -16.88 38.31
CA CYS A 4 61.58 -17.49 38.03
C CYS A 4 61.39 -17.73 36.53
N GLY A 5 60.87 -18.89 36.15
CA GLY A 5 60.31 -19.16 34.82
C GLY A 5 58.86 -19.61 34.97
N ALA A 6 57.92 -18.73 34.65
CA ALA A 6 56.49 -18.91 34.85
C ALA A 6 55.89 -19.89 33.82
N LEU A 7 54.96 -20.73 34.30
CA LEU A 7 54.00 -21.47 33.47
C LEU A 7 53.05 -20.48 32.81
N VAL A 8 53.03 -20.43 31.47
CA VAL A 8 52.05 -19.66 30.70
C VAL A 8 50.89 -20.60 30.34
N LEU A 9 49.75 -20.47 31.03
CA LEU A 9 48.48 -21.05 30.57
C LEU A 9 47.95 -20.19 29.42
N ALA A 10 47.87 -20.78 28.22
CA ALA A 10 47.16 -20.19 27.10
C ALA A 10 45.65 -20.40 27.29
N ALA A 11 44.93 -19.36 27.67
CA ALA A 11 43.47 -19.37 27.70
C ALA A 11 42.92 -19.15 26.28
N ILE A 12 42.32 -20.19 25.69
CA ILE A 12 41.57 -20.07 24.44
C ILE A 12 40.22 -19.46 24.78
N MET A 13 40.10 -18.14 24.64
CA MET A 13 38.79 -17.46 24.68
C MET A 13 38.04 -17.80 23.40
N ALA A 14 37.06 -18.70 23.49
CA ALA A 14 36.07 -18.88 22.45
C ALA A 14 35.22 -17.60 22.37
N LEU A 15 35.51 -16.73 21.41
CA LEU A 15 34.59 -15.67 21.02
C LEU A 15 33.38 -16.33 20.37
N THR A 16 32.37 -16.66 21.15
CA THR A 16 31.00 -16.83 20.66
C THR A 16 30.52 -15.44 20.25
N GLY A 17 30.97 -14.99 19.08
CA GLY A 17 30.29 -13.92 18.37
C GLY A 17 28.88 -14.43 18.09
N ALA A 18 27.92 -14.01 18.92
CA ALA A 18 26.53 -14.08 18.52
C ALA A 18 26.47 -13.29 17.22
N VAL A 19 26.36 -13.99 16.10
CA VAL A 19 25.81 -13.41 14.88
C VAL A 19 24.43 -12.97 15.31
N THR A 20 24.29 -11.71 15.70
CA THR A 20 23.00 -11.05 15.66
C THR A 20 22.67 -11.06 14.18
N ALA A 21 21.98 -12.11 13.74
CA ALA A 21 21.21 -12.06 12.53
C ALA A 21 20.18 -10.96 12.79
N ARG A 22 20.56 -9.71 12.52
CA ARG A 22 19.58 -8.70 12.17
C ARG A 22 18.91 -9.28 10.95
N ALA A 23 17.72 -9.80 11.11
CA ALA A 23 16.82 -9.90 10.00
C ALA A 23 16.51 -8.46 9.59
N ASP A 24 17.43 -7.81 8.85
CA ASP A 24 17.06 -6.78 7.89
C ASP A 24 16.29 -7.49 6.78
N ARG A 25 15.13 -8.07 7.13
CA ARG A 25 14.04 -8.11 6.20
C ARG A 25 13.36 -6.76 6.41
N PRO A 26 13.35 -5.86 5.42
CA PRO A 26 12.29 -4.88 5.34
C PRO A 26 11.00 -5.66 5.09
N GLU A 27 10.51 -6.34 6.13
CA GLU A 27 9.18 -6.90 6.13
C GLU A 27 8.25 -5.70 5.97
N PRO A 28 7.33 -5.72 4.99
CA PRO A 28 6.49 -4.57 4.75
C PRO A 28 5.74 -4.21 6.01
N VAL A 29 5.44 -2.93 6.22
CA VAL A 29 4.45 -2.55 7.21
C VAL A 29 3.13 -3.20 6.80
N PRO A 30 2.59 -4.16 7.57
CA PRO A 30 1.47 -4.97 7.11
C PRO A 30 0.23 -4.11 6.86
N LEU A 31 -0.38 -4.26 5.69
CA LEU A 31 -1.72 -3.75 5.41
C LEU A 31 -2.72 -4.85 5.75
N TYR A 32 -3.28 -4.80 6.96
CA TYR A 32 -4.06 -5.91 7.53
C TYR A 32 -5.15 -5.42 8.48
N GLY A 33 -6.33 -6.04 8.42
CA GLY A 33 -7.46 -5.70 9.28
C GLY A 33 -8.42 -4.70 8.63
N SER A 34 -9.30 -4.12 9.43
CA SER A 34 -10.36 -3.22 8.95
C SER A 34 -9.96 -1.75 9.06
N TYR A 35 -10.31 -0.99 8.03
CA TYR A 35 -9.99 0.42 7.84
C TYR A 35 -11.20 1.21 7.35
N ALA A 36 -11.27 2.46 7.78
CA ALA A 36 -12.03 3.49 7.10
C ALA A 36 -11.16 4.07 5.97
N THR A 37 -11.58 3.88 4.72
CA THR A 37 -10.96 4.53 3.55
C THR A 37 -11.63 5.87 3.31
N TYR A 38 -10.95 6.97 3.62
CA TYR A 38 -11.42 8.32 3.32
C TYR A 38 -10.84 8.79 2.00
N LEU A 39 -11.68 8.96 0.98
CA LEU A 39 -11.34 9.50 -0.33
C LEU A 39 -11.58 11.01 -0.32
N ASP A 40 -10.51 11.80 -0.40
CA ASP A 40 -10.60 13.25 -0.31
C ASP A 40 -10.86 13.88 -1.68
N HIS A 41 -12.06 13.64 -2.21
CA HIS A 41 -12.49 14.23 -3.48
C HIS A 41 -12.53 15.77 -3.44
N SER A 42 -12.50 16.40 -2.26
CA SER A 42 -12.41 17.87 -2.17
C SER A 42 -11.08 18.41 -2.68
N ARG A 43 -10.06 17.54 -2.79
CA ARG A 43 -8.73 17.85 -3.33
C ARG A 43 -8.48 17.22 -4.69
N GLN A 44 -9.51 16.67 -5.34
CA GLN A 44 -9.37 16.06 -6.65
C GLN A 44 -8.90 17.09 -7.70
N THR A 45 -8.11 16.61 -8.65
CA THR A 45 -7.70 17.38 -9.82
C THR A 45 -7.91 16.57 -11.11
N PHE A 46 -8.11 17.28 -12.22
CA PHE A 46 -8.02 16.75 -13.57
C PHE A 46 -6.93 17.50 -14.32
N GLU A 47 -5.90 16.78 -14.79
CA GLU A 47 -4.69 17.39 -15.40
C GLU A 47 -4.08 18.50 -14.51
N GLY A 48 -4.06 18.27 -13.20
CA GLY A 48 -3.55 19.21 -12.19
C GLY A 48 -4.45 20.44 -11.93
N ARG A 49 -5.56 20.61 -12.66
CA ARG A 49 -6.55 21.66 -12.39
C ARG A 49 -7.52 21.18 -11.30
N PRO A 50 -7.90 22.02 -10.32
CA PRO A 50 -8.89 21.64 -9.32
C PRO A 50 -10.19 21.15 -9.95
N ASP A 51 -10.65 19.99 -9.51
CA ASP A 51 -11.91 19.37 -9.92
C ASP A 51 -12.59 18.70 -8.70
N PRO A 52 -13.00 19.50 -7.70
CA PRO A 52 -13.41 18.98 -6.41
C PRO A 52 -14.84 18.46 -6.41
N SER A 53 -15.08 17.38 -5.67
CA SER A 53 -16.42 16.91 -5.32
C SER A 53 -16.50 16.51 -3.83
N ALA A 54 -17.68 16.07 -3.38
CA ALA A 54 -17.88 15.73 -1.98
C ALA A 54 -16.99 14.53 -1.58
N PRO A 55 -16.23 14.63 -0.47
CA PRO A 55 -15.43 13.50 -0.01
C PRO A 55 -16.32 12.34 0.43
N SER A 56 -15.75 11.14 0.48
CA SER A 56 -16.48 9.93 0.87
C SER A 56 -15.65 9.02 1.76
N THR A 57 -16.33 8.24 2.60
CA THR A 57 -15.70 7.22 3.44
C THR A 57 -16.32 5.87 3.13
N GLN A 58 -15.48 4.87 2.90
CA GLN A 58 -15.90 3.49 2.68
C GLN A 58 -15.13 2.51 3.58
N PRO A 59 -15.80 1.49 4.14
CA PRO A 59 -15.12 0.47 4.92
C PRO A 59 -14.34 -0.48 3.99
N ALA A 60 -13.16 -0.90 4.44
CA ALA A 60 -12.29 -1.83 3.74
C ALA A 60 -11.62 -2.79 4.73
N SER A 61 -11.52 -4.06 4.37
CA SER A 61 -10.73 -5.05 5.10
C SER A 61 -9.56 -5.50 4.24
N PHE A 62 -8.39 -5.69 4.85
CA PHE A 62 -7.19 -6.14 4.15
C PHE A 62 -6.63 -7.42 4.75
N THR A 63 -6.10 -8.27 3.87
CA THR A 63 -5.29 -9.44 4.26
C THR A 63 -3.96 -9.40 3.52
N THR A 64 -2.85 -9.49 4.25
CA THR A 64 -1.50 -9.53 3.67
C THR A 64 -0.95 -10.96 3.69
N THR A 65 -0.45 -11.44 2.55
CA THR A 65 0.29 -12.69 2.41
C THR A 65 1.66 -12.41 1.81
N CYS A 66 2.72 -12.84 2.49
CA CYS A 66 4.09 -12.74 2.02
C CYS A 66 4.65 -14.11 1.66
N THR A 67 5.21 -14.23 0.45
CA THR A 67 5.90 -15.42 -0.04
C THR A 67 7.30 -15.06 -0.53
N ALA A 68 8.04 -16.02 -1.08
CA ALA A 68 9.33 -15.76 -1.73
C ALA A 68 9.22 -14.80 -2.94
N GLN A 69 8.01 -14.59 -3.49
CA GLN A 69 7.74 -13.70 -4.63
C GLN A 69 7.37 -12.27 -4.22
N GLY A 70 7.41 -11.96 -2.92
CA GLY A 70 7.02 -10.67 -2.35
C GLY A 70 5.73 -10.75 -1.54
N CYS A 71 5.21 -9.58 -1.19
CA CYS A 71 4.02 -9.45 -0.36
C CYS A 71 2.85 -8.88 -1.16
N LEU A 72 1.67 -9.46 -0.94
CA LEU A 72 0.40 -9.09 -1.55
C LEU A 72 -0.62 -8.78 -0.45
N ALA A 73 -1.19 -7.59 -0.46
CA ALA A 73 -2.33 -7.22 0.36
C ALA A 73 -3.61 -7.23 -0.50
N ARG A 74 -4.60 -8.04 -0.12
CA ARG A 74 -5.89 -8.12 -0.81
C ARG A 74 -6.92 -7.22 -0.14
N TRP A 75 -7.59 -6.39 -0.95
CA TRP A 75 -8.71 -5.57 -0.50
C TRP A 75 -10.02 -6.36 -0.55
N LEU A 76 -10.74 -6.37 0.56
CA LEU A 76 -12.12 -6.84 0.71
C LEU A 76 -13.05 -5.65 1.03
N ARG A 77 -13.95 -5.28 0.10
CA ARG A 77 -14.88 -4.15 0.32
C ARG A 77 -16.04 -4.61 1.19
N GLU A 78 -16.13 -4.10 2.42
CA GLU A 78 -16.98 -4.70 3.46
C GLU A 78 -18.49 -4.52 3.23
N VAL A 79 -18.92 -3.51 2.43
CA VAL A 79 -20.36 -3.25 2.21
C VAL A 79 -21.04 -4.16 1.18
N GLU A 80 -20.34 -5.14 0.58
CA GLU A 80 -20.91 -6.17 -0.29
C GLU A 80 -20.16 -7.52 -0.18
N LEU A 81 -19.85 -7.99 1.05
CA LEU A 81 -19.21 -9.30 1.24
C LEU A 81 -19.97 -10.17 2.24
N ALA A 82 -21.03 -10.80 1.72
CA ALA A 82 -21.08 -12.25 1.82
C ALA A 82 -20.27 -12.81 0.63
N ASP A 83 -19.13 -13.44 0.91
CA ASP A 83 -18.41 -14.41 0.08
C ASP A 83 -18.38 -14.19 -1.44
N ASN A 84 -17.43 -13.39 -1.93
CA ASN A 84 -16.94 -13.53 -3.30
C ASN A 84 -15.43 -13.78 -3.35
N PRO A 85 -14.98 -15.05 -3.25
CA PRO A 85 -13.57 -15.43 -3.40
C PRO A 85 -12.97 -15.15 -4.79
N HIS A 86 -13.78 -14.63 -5.73
CA HIS A 86 -13.39 -14.19 -7.07
C HIS A 86 -13.65 -12.69 -7.28
N ALA A 87 -13.92 -11.93 -6.22
CA ALA A 87 -14.06 -10.48 -6.33
C ALA A 87 -12.84 -9.91 -7.06
N PRO A 88 -13.03 -9.08 -8.11
CA PRO A 88 -11.94 -8.56 -8.90
C PRO A 88 -10.84 -7.98 -8.00
N ALA A 89 -9.59 -8.38 -8.26
CA ALA A 89 -8.37 -7.89 -7.61
C ALA A 89 -8.07 -6.43 -7.97
N LEU A 90 -9.12 -5.61 -8.14
CA LEU A 90 -9.00 -4.24 -8.56
C LEU A 90 -8.00 -3.55 -7.65
N PHE A 91 -8.08 -3.73 -6.34
CA PHE A 91 -7.21 -3.05 -5.39
C PHE A 91 -6.25 -4.00 -4.65
N ASP A 92 -5.81 -5.08 -5.28
CA ASP A 92 -4.72 -5.87 -4.72
C ASP A 92 -3.43 -5.04 -4.75
N TYR A 93 -2.77 -4.88 -3.61
CA TYR A 93 -1.54 -4.12 -3.48
C TYR A 93 -0.33 -5.04 -3.37
N ARG A 94 0.75 -4.67 -4.07
CA ARG A 94 2.06 -5.31 -3.96
C ARG A 94 3.01 -4.38 -3.24
N TRP A 95 3.83 -4.94 -2.36
CA TRP A 95 4.92 -4.17 -1.74
C TRP A 95 6.07 -4.00 -2.73
N ASP A 96 6.55 -2.78 -2.92
CA ASP A 96 7.68 -2.46 -3.81
C ASP A 96 9.04 -2.32 -3.09
N GLY A 97 9.02 -2.22 -1.76
CA GLY A 97 10.20 -1.94 -0.93
C GLY A 97 10.04 -0.71 -0.02
N ASP A 98 9.16 0.22 -0.40
CA ASP A 98 8.92 1.50 0.29
C ASP A 98 7.42 1.73 0.56
N ARG A 99 6.56 1.31 -0.37
CA ARG A 99 5.12 1.50 -0.33
C ARG A 99 4.36 0.32 -0.92
N TRP A 100 3.06 0.31 -0.67
CA TRP A 100 2.13 -0.60 -1.32
C TRP A 100 1.63 0.03 -2.62
N GLU A 101 1.69 -0.68 -3.74
CA GLU A 101 1.23 -0.20 -5.06
C GLU A 101 0.15 -1.11 -5.64
N SER A 102 -0.85 -0.52 -6.30
CA SER A 102 -1.91 -1.27 -6.99
C SER A 102 -2.26 -0.62 -8.32
N SER A 103 -2.39 -1.42 -9.37
CA SER A 103 -2.82 -0.93 -10.69
C SER A 103 -3.80 -1.89 -11.34
N ALA A 104 -4.87 -1.36 -11.93
CA ALA A 104 -5.85 -2.16 -12.66
C ALA A 104 -6.64 -1.32 -13.65
N ASN A 105 -7.22 -1.95 -14.67
CA ASN A 105 -8.27 -1.32 -15.46
C ASN A 105 -9.52 -1.17 -14.57
N TYR A 106 -10.15 0.00 -14.61
CA TYR A 106 -11.26 0.36 -13.73
C TYR A 106 -12.43 0.99 -14.52
N PRO A 107 -13.68 0.61 -14.23
CA PRO A 107 -14.86 1.28 -14.80
C PRO A 107 -15.05 2.65 -14.13
N PHE A 108 -14.45 3.69 -14.69
CA PHE A 108 -14.52 5.06 -14.18
C PHE A 108 -15.84 5.70 -14.59
N HIS A 109 -16.57 6.25 -13.62
CA HIS A 109 -17.82 6.95 -13.85
C HIS A 109 -17.54 8.41 -14.16
N CYS A 110 -18.01 8.88 -15.31
CA CYS A 110 -17.84 10.27 -15.72
C CYS A 110 -18.92 11.16 -15.13
N ASP A 111 -18.57 12.42 -14.91
CA ASP A 111 -19.54 13.46 -14.60
C ASP A 111 -20.48 13.69 -15.80
N GLY A 112 -21.76 13.97 -15.51
CA GLY A 112 -22.81 14.02 -16.53
C GLY A 112 -23.30 12.65 -17.02
N GLY A 113 -22.72 11.56 -16.49
CA GLY A 113 -23.16 10.19 -16.73
C GLY A 113 -22.34 9.42 -17.75
N GLY A 114 -22.44 8.10 -17.69
CA GLY A 114 -21.65 7.18 -18.51
C GLY A 114 -20.50 6.54 -17.74
N THR A 115 -19.77 5.64 -18.39
CA THR A 115 -18.64 4.93 -17.80
C THR A 115 -17.60 4.68 -18.88
N VAL A 116 -16.34 4.93 -18.55
CA VAL A 116 -15.19 4.70 -19.40
C VAL A 116 -14.22 3.75 -18.71
N THR A 117 -13.41 3.03 -19.49
CA THR A 117 -12.31 2.27 -18.90
C THR A 117 -11.14 3.20 -18.64
N ALA A 118 -10.67 3.26 -17.41
CA ALA A 118 -9.48 4.01 -17.00
C ALA A 118 -8.38 3.06 -16.51
N ALA A 119 -7.13 3.43 -16.72
CA ALA A 119 -6.01 2.83 -16.00
C ALA A 119 -5.98 3.46 -14.59
N ARG A 120 -6.31 2.68 -13.56
CA ARG A 120 -6.19 3.09 -12.17
C ARG A 120 -4.79 2.75 -11.65
N SER A 121 -4.22 3.66 -10.88
CA SER A 121 -3.02 3.41 -10.09
C SER A 121 -3.20 4.01 -8.70
N ASP A 122 -2.79 3.26 -7.68
CA ASP A 122 -2.82 3.67 -6.28
C ASP A 122 -1.45 3.40 -5.66
N PHE A 123 -1.06 4.21 -4.69
CA PHE A 123 -0.04 3.83 -3.71
C PHE A 123 -0.47 4.16 -2.28
N LEU A 124 0.10 3.45 -1.30
CA LEU A 124 -0.11 3.65 0.14
C LEU A 124 1.24 3.65 0.87
N ILE A 125 1.48 4.70 1.62
CA ILE A 125 2.66 4.89 2.47
C ILE A 125 2.23 4.71 3.94
N PRO A 126 2.89 3.85 4.73
CA PRO A 126 2.60 3.68 6.14
C PRO A 126 3.03 4.90 6.96
N ASN A 127 2.17 5.36 7.87
CA ASN A 127 2.44 6.53 8.72
C ASN A 127 3.09 6.18 10.07
N GLY A 128 3.24 4.89 10.38
CA GLY A 128 3.83 4.40 11.63
C GLY A 128 2.86 4.28 12.82
N ASP A 129 1.65 4.81 12.71
CA ASP A 129 0.55 4.69 13.68
C ASP A 129 -0.50 3.63 13.29
N GLY A 130 -0.20 2.84 12.26
CA GLY A 130 -1.12 1.87 11.67
C GLY A 130 -1.99 2.44 10.55
N SER A 131 -2.06 3.77 10.39
CA SER A 131 -2.71 4.41 9.24
C SER A 131 -1.81 4.45 8.01
N PHE A 132 -2.44 4.71 6.86
CA PHE A 132 -1.75 4.90 5.59
C PHE A 132 -2.23 6.17 4.91
N SER A 133 -1.29 6.87 4.28
CA SER A 133 -1.57 7.94 3.33
C SER A 133 -1.39 7.43 1.91
N GLY A 134 -2.33 7.73 1.03
CA GLY A 134 -2.28 7.26 -0.35
C GLY A 134 -2.69 8.30 -1.36
N GLU A 135 -2.37 7.99 -2.61
CA GLU A 135 -2.82 8.72 -3.77
C GLU A 135 -3.38 7.75 -4.79
N ARG A 136 -4.41 8.21 -5.50
CA ARG A 136 -5.08 7.46 -6.55
C ARG A 136 -5.16 8.29 -7.81
N THR A 137 -4.84 7.67 -8.93
CA THR A 137 -5.01 8.24 -10.26
C THR A 137 -5.93 7.38 -11.12
N PHE A 138 -6.68 8.04 -12.00
CA PHE A 138 -7.40 7.40 -13.10
C PHE A 138 -7.00 8.07 -14.41
N THR A 139 -6.25 7.36 -15.25
CA THR A 139 -5.90 7.83 -16.60
C THR A 139 -6.93 7.29 -17.60
N VAL A 140 -7.68 8.21 -18.20
CA VAL A 140 -8.72 7.92 -19.19
C VAL A 140 -8.15 8.17 -20.59
N GLY A 141 -8.22 7.15 -21.46
CA GLY A 141 -7.85 7.27 -22.87
C GLY A 141 -8.92 7.93 -23.73
N ALA A 142 -8.62 8.18 -25.01
CA ALA A 142 -9.59 8.76 -25.94
C ALA A 142 -10.84 7.86 -26.14
N PRO A 143 -12.05 8.42 -26.29
CA PRO A 143 -12.37 9.86 -26.35
C PRO A 143 -12.42 10.56 -25.00
N GLY A 144 -12.36 9.82 -23.88
CA GLY A 144 -12.41 10.37 -22.54
C GLY A 144 -13.82 10.52 -21.97
N CYS A 145 -13.92 11.23 -20.85
CA CYS A 145 -15.21 11.57 -20.27
C CYS A 145 -15.89 12.70 -21.06
N PRO A 146 -17.23 12.69 -21.19
CA PRO A 146 -17.95 13.81 -21.79
C PRO A 146 -17.61 15.13 -21.09
N GLY A 147 -17.26 16.16 -21.86
CA GLY A 147 -16.86 17.48 -21.33
C GLY A 147 -15.37 17.61 -21.03
N ASP A 148 -14.75 16.58 -20.47
CA ASP A 148 -13.34 16.64 -20.06
C ASP A 148 -12.36 16.14 -21.14
N GLY A 149 -12.77 15.16 -21.94
CA GLY A 149 -11.87 14.46 -22.86
C GLY A 149 -10.93 13.49 -22.14
N PRO A 150 -9.86 12.99 -22.81
CA PRO A 150 -8.88 12.11 -22.19
C PRO A 150 -8.00 12.88 -21.22
N GLY A 151 -7.51 12.21 -20.18
CA GLY A 151 -6.62 12.82 -19.19
C GLY A 151 -6.56 12.02 -17.90
N THR A 152 -5.91 12.59 -16.89
CA THR A 152 -5.69 11.96 -15.60
C THR A 152 -6.40 12.71 -14.48
N TYR A 153 -7.27 11.99 -13.78
CA TYR A 153 -7.79 12.41 -12.48
C TYR A 153 -6.83 11.96 -11.39
N TRP A 154 -6.67 12.78 -10.35
CA TRP A 154 -5.86 12.48 -9.18
C TRP A 154 -6.63 12.86 -7.92
N LEU A 155 -6.57 12.04 -6.87
CA LEU A 155 -7.02 12.40 -5.52
C LEU A 155 -6.17 11.75 -4.42
N PRO A 156 -6.02 12.42 -3.26
CA PRO A 156 -5.42 11.80 -2.08
C PRO A 156 -6.47 11.01 -1.28
N PHE A 157 -6.02 10.00 -0.55
CA PHE A 157 -6.88 9.25 0.36
C PHE A 157 -6.11 8.75 1.59
N THR A 158 -6.84 8.36 2.63
CA THR A 158 -6.25 7.79 3.84
C THR A 158 -6.94 6.50 4.25
N LEU A 159 -6.18 5.59 4.85
CA LEU A 159 -6.70 4.41 5.54
C LEU A 159 -6.49 4.59 7.04
N THR A 160 -7.58 4.62 7.80
CA THR A 160 -7.52 4.71 9.27
C THR A 160 -8.02 3.41 9.89
N PRO A 161 -7.25 2.73 10.76
CA PRO A 161 -7.70 1.52 11.43
C PRO A 161 -9.01 1.73 12.20
N THR A 162 -9.91 0.76 12.16
CA THR A 162 -11.21 0.81 12.86
C THR A 162 -11.37 -0.24 13.96
N ALA A 163 -10.40 -1.14 14.13
CA ALA A 163 -10.37 -2.19 15.15
C ALA A 163 -8.93 -2.50 15.58
#